data_AF-A0A923VEX5-F1
#
_entry.id   AF-A0A923VEX5-F1
#
_cell.length_a   1.000
_cell.length_b   1.000
_cell.length_c   1.000
_cell.angle_alpha   90.00
_cell.angle_beta   90.00
_cell.angle_gamma   90.00
#
_symmetry.space_group_name_H-M   'P 1'
#
loop_
_entity.id
_entity.type
_entity.pdbx_description
1 polymer ?
#
loop_
_entity_poly.entity_id
_entity_poly.type
_entity_poly.pdbx_seq_one_letter_code
_entity_poly.pdbx_strand_id
1 'polypeptide(L)'
;DVLDTDNYFNTYRFVTYFKTVVHNENRKNSIREYLSENTGYLAYQIAEHGGRTGEKFITTTRKEFWQMFKSAAGGGIIISFIGVIKNLLAKVVMAPFWHGFLYSTNYSLGFILIQDTGSTLATKQPAYTANNVASSFDVQKIGEHPDLRNLAITIGKVSRTQLASFTGNLIIVFPLTYILAWLFFAATGVKIASGDAAHKLLTDQQPLHSFAWLYACFTGFFLFASGIIAGYVENYVVYGKIAERMRNLSSFKKRFNEKRRYKIIHYVENNFGSLVGNISLGFFLGMAGFIGTTFGLPFDIRHITISAANTAIGYFGMDHKLPDKELWYTIIGVMGIGFINFAVSFGLAFIVAVKSRGIHLKEYPQFMGILWRYFKRYPKDFIKAPALRKAEHLR
;
A
#
# COMPACT_ATOMS: atom_id res chain seq x y z
N ASP A 1 -2.63 -9.81 49.61
CA ASP A 1 -2.71 -9.93 48.15
C ASP A 1 -3.20 -11.29 47.68
N VAL A 2 -4.34 -11.36 46.97
CA VAL A 2 -4.75 -12.59 46.23
C VAL A 2 -4.03 -12.68 44.87
N LEU A 3 -3.37 -11.60 44.43
CA LEU A 3 -2.70 -11.50 43.12
C LEU A 3 -1.17 -11.41 43.19
N ASP A 4 -0.58 -11.06 44.34
CA ASP A 4 0.87 -10.78 44.42
C ASP A 4 1.55 -11.38 45.68
N THR A 5 0.81 -12.12 46.53
CA THR A 5 1.34 -12.93 47.66
C THR A 5 2.23 -12.18 48.67
N ASP A 6 2.29 -10.87 48.57
CA ASP A 6 2.87 -9.94 49.52
C ASP A 6 1.77 -9.55 50.54
N ASN A 7 2.12 -9.50 51.82
CA ASN A 7 1.17 -9.15 52.89
C ASN A 7 0.95 -7.63 53.02
N TYR A 8 1.14 -6.85 51.94
CA TYR A 8 1.07 -5.40 51.95
C TYR A 8 0.00 -4.89 51.00
N PHE A 9 -1.07 -4.31 51.56
CA PHE A 9 -2.15 -3.73 50.79
C PHE A 9 -1.68 -2.54 49.95
N ASN A 10 -1.59 -2.75 48.63
CA ASN A 10 -1.21 -1.70 47.69
C ASN A 10 -2.44 -0.83 47.33
N THR A 11 -2.65 0.25 48.10
CA THR A 11 -3.76 1.20 47.91
C THR A 11 -3.83 1.76 46.49
N TYR A 12 -2.70 1.98 45.82
CA TYR A 12 -2.69 2.48 44.45
C TYR A 12 -3.28 1.48 43.46
N ARG A 13 -2.87 0.20 43.55
CA ARG A 13 -3.44 -0.88 42.71
C ARG A 13 -4.92 -1.07 43.00
N PHE A 14 -5.33 -1.05 44.27
CA PHE A 14 -6.73 -1.18 44.64
C PHE A 14 -7.59 -0.05 44.07
N VAL A 15 -7.16 1.21 44.21
CA VAL A 15 -7.87 2.37 43.65
C VAL A 15 -7.93 2.30 42.13
N THR A 16 -6.87 1.83 41.48
CA THR A 16 -6.83 1.66 40.02
C THR A 16 -7.81 0.59 39.57
N TYR A 17 -7.79 -0.58 40.23
CA TYR A 17 -8.72 -1.68 39.97
C TYR A 17 -10.17 -1.26 40.20
N PHE A 18 -10.45 -0.58 41.33
CA PHE A 18 -11.80 -0.08 41.63
C PHE A 18 -12.31 0.89 40.56
N LYS A 19 -11.46 1.81 40.10
CA LYS A 19 -11.79 2.71 38.97
C LYS A 19 -12.07 1.93 37.69
N THR A 20 -11.27 0.91 37.37
CA THR A 20 -11.49 0.04 36.20
C THR A 20 -12.82 -0.70 36.28
N VAL A 21 -13.16 -1.27 37.44
CA VAL A 21 -14.43 -1.98 37.64
C VAL A 21 -15.62 -1.03 37.51
N VAL A 22 -15.56 0.15 38.13
CA VAL A 22 -16.64 1.16 38.03
C VAL A 22 -16.78 1.68 36.60
N HIS A 23 -15.68 1.87 35.88
CA HIS A 23 -15.71 2.25 34.45
C HIS A 23 -16.37 1.16 33.60
N ASN A 24 -15.93 -0.09 33.76
CA ASN A 24 -16.44 -1.23 33.00
C ASN A 24 -17.94 -1.48 33.29
N GLU A 25 -18.37 -1.38 34.54
CA GLU A 25 -19.77 -1.57 34.92
C GLU A 25 -20.68 -0.47 34.33
N ASN A 26 -20.20 0.77 34.31
CA ASN A 26 -20.92 1.89 33.67
C ASN A 26 -20.92 1.81 32.13
N ARG A 27 -19.92 1.15 31.54
CA ARG A 27 -19.74 1.03 30.08
C ARG A 27 -20.15 -0.33 29.52
N LYS A 28 -20.64 -1.27 30.33
CA LYS A 28 -20.98 -2.65 29.92
C LYS A 28 -21.94 -2.77 28.74
N ASN A 29 -22.84 -1.80 28.57
CA ASN A 29 -23.82 -1.75 27.48
C ASN A 29 -23.45 -0.74 26.39
N SER A 30 -22.26 -0.13 26.45
CA SER A 30 -21.83 0.85 25.47
C SER A 30 -21.38 0.16 24.19
N ILE A 31 -22.27 0.13 23.20
CA ILE A 31 -21.95 -0.35 21.85
C ILE A 31 -20.76 0.42 21.26
N ARG A 32 -20.65 1.73 21.55
CA ARG A 32 -19.54 2.56 21.09
C ARG A 32 -18.20 2.15 21.71
N GLU A 33 -18.16 1.86 23.01
CA GLU A 33 -16.94 1.42 23.69
C GLU A 33 -16.54 0.03 23.22
N TYR A 34 -17.49 -0.91 23.18
CA TYR A 34 -17.28 -2.25 22.63
C TYR A 34 -16.75 -2.22 21.19
N LEU A 35 -17.36 -1.41 20.32
CA LEU A 35 -16.88 -1.23 18.95
C LEU A 35 -15.49 -0.59 18.94
N SER A 36 -15.22 0.41 19.77
CA SER A 36 -13.92 1.08 19.84
C SER A 36 -12.80 0.13 20.32
N GLU A 37 -13.06 -0.66 21.36
CA GLU A 37 -12.10 -1.63 21.91
C GLU A 37 -11.85 -2.78 20.95
N ASN A 38 -12.91 -3.43 20.43
CA ASN A 38 -12.74 -4.53 19.46
C ASN A 38 -12.10 -4.06 18.16
N THR A 39 -12.48 -2.87 17.67
CA THR A 39 -11.81 -2.28 16.49
C THR A 39 -10.36 -1.95 16.81
N GLY A 40 -10.05 -1.53 18.04
CA GLY A 40 -8.69 -1.29 18.53
C GLY A 40 -7.84 -2.56 18.53
N TYR A 41 -8.34 -3.67 19.10
CA TYR A 41 -7.66 -4.96 19.12
C TYR A 41 -7.48 -5.55 17.72
N LEU A 42 -8.51 -5.46 16.86
CA LEU A 42 -8.40 -5.87 15.46
C LEU A 42 -7.38 -5.01 14.70
N ALA A 43 -7.41 -3.69 14.87
CA ALA A 43 -6.43 -2.79 14.27
C ALA A 43 -5.01 -3.09 14.77
N TYR A 44 -4.84 -3.42 16.05
CA TYR A 44 -3.57 -3.83 16.63
C TYR A 44 -3.06 -5.14 16.00
N GLN A 45 -3.90 -6.17 15.90
CA GLN A 45 -3.52 -7.45 15.28
C GLN A 45 -3.18 -7.30 13.80
N ILE A 46 -3.94 -6.48 13.06
CA ILE A 46 -3.68 -6.15 11.65
C ILE A 46 -2.37 -5.37 11.52
N ALA A 47 -2.09 -4.44 12.42
CA ALA A 47 -0.84 -3.69 12.44
C ALA A 47 0.35 -4.59 12.79
N GLU A 48 0.22 -5.50 13.74
CA GLU A 48 1.31 -6.40 14.14
C GLU A 48 1.71 -7.35 13.01
N HIS A 49 0.74 -8.03 12.39
CA HIS A 49 1.00 -8.95 11.28
C HIS A 49 1.44 -8.20 10.01
N GLY A 50 0.79 -7.07 9.70
CA GLY A 50 1.19 -6.22 8.58
C GLY A 50 2.61 -5.64 8.75
N GLY A 51 3.04 -5.39 9.99
CA GLY A 51 4.38 -4.89 10.31
C GLY A 51 5.48 -5.90 9.99
N ARG A 52 5.27 -7.19 10.29
CA ARG A 52 6.22 -8.27 9.94
C ARG A 52 6.44 -8.37 8.42
N THR A 53 5.38 -8.19 7.64
CA THR A 53 5.46 -8.15 6.17
C THR A 53 6.13 -6.86 5.67
N GLY A 54 5.92 -5.74 6.36
CA GLY A 54 6.50 -4.42 6.06
C GLY A 54 8.02 -4.35 6.20
N GLU A 55 8.60 -5.15 7.10
CA GLU A 55 10.03 -5.16 7.44
C GLU A 55 10.92 -5.43 6.21
N LYS A 56 10.49 -6.34 5.34
CA LYS A 56 11.16 -6.70 4.08
C LYS A 56 11.19 -5.54 3.08
N PHE A 57 10.36 -4.52 3.28
CA PHE A 57 10.25 -3.34 2.43
C PHE A 57 10.98 -2.12 3.00
N ILE A 58 11.82 -2.29 4.02
CA ILE A 58 12.66 -1.22 4.58
C ILE A 58 14.13 -1.54 4.32
N THR A 59 14.77 -0.77 3.43
CA THR A 59 16.18 -0.99 3.09
C THR A 59 17.12 -0.32 4.10
N THR A 60 18.08 -1.10 4.58
CA THR A 60 19.10 -0.67 5.56
C THR A 60 20.49 -0.56 4.94
N THR A 61 20.79 -1.38 3.93
CA THR A 61 22.07 -1.38 3.21
C THR A 61 21.96 -0.89 1.78
N ARG A 62 23.08 -0.43 1.18
CA ARG A 62 23.12 -0.08 -0.24
C ARG A 62 22.76 -1.25 -1.15
N LYS A 63 23.15 -2.47 -0.77
CA LYS A 63 22.84 -3.69 -1.53
C LYS A 63 21.33 -3.94 -1.57
N GLU A 64 20.66 -3.86 -0.42
CA GLU A 64 19.20 -3.97 -0.31
C GLU A 64 18.49 -2.90 -1.14
N PHE A 65 18.99 -1.66 -1.13
CA PHE A 65 18.43 -0.57 -1.94
C PHE A 65 18.43 -0.88 -3.44
N TRP A 66 19.55 -1.37 -3.97
CA TRP A 66 19.65 -1.75 -5.38
C TRP A 66 18.86 -3.02 -5.71
N GLN A 67 18.75 -3.95 -4.76
CA GLN A 67 17.90 -5.13 -4.91
C GLN A 67 16.42 -4.75 -4.98
N MET A 68 15.98 -3.81 -4.13
CA MET A 68 14.64 -3.24 -4.18
C MET A 68 14.38 -2.56 -5.53
N PHE A 69 15.32 -1.74 -6.01
CA PHE A 69 15.22 -1.09 -7.32
C PHE A 69 15.07 -2.11 -8.46
N LYS A 70 15.87 -3.19 -8.46
CA LYS A 70 15.79 -4.25 -9.48
C LYS A 70 14.47 -5.02 -9.41
N SER A 71 14.01 -5.37 -8.21
CA SER A 71 12.71 -6.01 -7.99
C SER A 71 11.57 -5.10 -8.49
N ALA A 72 11.68 -3.79 -8.27
CA ALA A 72 10.72 -2.81 -8.78
C ALA A 72 10.78 -2.67 -10.31
N ALA A 73 11.97 -2.72 -10.91
CA ALA A 73 12.10 -2.78 -12.37
C ALA A 73 11.35 -3.99 -12.96
N GLY A 74 11.48 -5.17 -12.34
CA GLY A 74 10.71 -6.37 -12.71
C GLY A 74 9.19 -6.16 -12.61
N GLY A 75 8.73 -5.49 -11.54
CA GLY A 75 7.32 -5.13 -11.40
C GLY A 75 6.84 -4.17 -12.50
N GLY A 76 7.72 -3.25 -12.93
CA GLY A 76 7.44 -2.33 -14.02
C GLY A 76 7.19 -3.03 -15.35
N ILE A 77 7.90 -4.14 -15.63
CA ILE A 77 7.69 -4.95 -16.82
C ILE A 77 6.24 -5.44 -16.87
N ILE A 78 5.76 -6.05 -15.78
CA ILE A 78 4.41 -6.60 -15.69
C ILE A 78 3.37 -5.49 -15.84
N ILE A 79 3.58 -4.34 -15.18
CA ILE A 79 2.66 -3.19 -15.29
C ILE A 79 2.55 -2.67 -16.73
N SER A 80 3.64 -2.65 -17.52
CA SER A 80 3.57 -2.25 -18.93
C SER A 80 2.59 -3.10 -19.74
N PHE A 81 2.61 -4.41 -19.55
CA PHE A 81 1.65 -5.32 -20.20
C PHE A 81 0.22 -5.07 -19.71
N ILE A 82 0.02 -4.91 -18.40
CA ILE A 82 -1.30 -4.58 -17.84
C ILE A 82 -1.85 -3.29 -18.47
N GLY A 83 -1.03 -2.25 -18.61
CA GLY A 83 -1.41 -0.96 -19.17
C GLY A 83 -1.85 -1.06 -20.63
N VAL A 84 -1.11 -1.81 -21.44
CA VAL A 84 -1.49 -2.11 -22.83
C VAL A 84 -2.80 -2.89 -22.88
N ILE A 85 -2.89 -4.00 -22.14
CA ILE A 85 -4.08 -4.86 -22.11
C ILE A 85 -5.32 -4.06 -21.68
N LYS A 86 -5.22 -3.21 -20.65
CA LYS A 86 -6.32 -2.37 -20.20
C LYS A 86 -6.83 -1.44 -21.30
N ASN A 87 -5.92 -0.81 -22.05
CA ASN A 87 -6.31 0.11 -23.12
C ASN A 87 -6.88 -0.63 -24.33
N LEU A 88 -6.47 -1.88 -24.59
CA LEU A 88 -7.10 -2.74 -25.59
C LEU A 88 -8.49 -3.21 -25.14
N LEU A 89 -8.66 -3.60 -23.87
CA LEU A 89 -9.96 -3.95 -23.29
C LEU A 89 -10.95 -2.79 -23.36
N ALA A 90 -10.47 -1.54 -23.29
CA ALA A 90 -11.30 -0.35 -23.43
C ALA A 90 -11.91 -0.17 -24.84
N LYS A 91 -11.37 -0.84 -25.86
CA LYS A 91 -11.91 -0.81 -27.23
C LYS A 91 -13.00 -1.83 -27.48
N VAL A 92 -13.13 -2.83 -26.62
CA VAL A 92 -14.14 -3.88 -26.77
C VAL A 92 -15.49 -3.32 -26.37
N VAL A 93 -16.49 -3.39 -27.26
CA VAL A 93 -17.85 -2.88 -26.97
C VAL A 93 -18.52 -3.76 -25.91
N MET A 94 -18.69 -3.25 -24.70
CA MET A 94 -19.41 -3.94 -23.63
C MET A 94 -20.07 -2.96 -22.67
N ALA A 95 -20.97 -3.47 -21.81
CA ALA A 95 -21.60 -2.66 -20.78
C ALA A 95 -20.56 -2.15 -19.76
N PRO A 96 -20.76 -0.96 -19.14
CA PRO A 96 -19.82 -0.37 -18.19
C PRO A 96 -19.42 -1.28 -17.02
N PHE A 97 -20.36 -2.09 -16.52
CA PHE A 97 -20.08 -3.08 -15.46
C PHE A 97 -19.04 -4.11 -15.90
N TRP A 98 -19.18 -4.68 -17.11
CA TRP A 98 -18.27 -5.68 -17.63
C TRP A 98 -16.89 -5.11 -17.95
N HIS A 99 -16.81 -3.84 -18.39
CA HIS A 99 -15.54 -3.13 -18.50
C HIS A 99 -14.85 -3.05 -17.13
N GLY A 100 -15.58 -2.61 -16.10
CA GLY A 100 -15.06 -2.53 -14.74
C GLY A 100 -14.57 -3.89 -14.23
N PHE A 101 -15.32 -4.96 -14.49
CA PHE A 101 -14.95 -6.32 -14.11
C PHE A 101 -13.68 -6.83 -14.83
N LEU A 102 -13.54 -6.58 -16.13
CA LEU A 102 -12.35 -6.97 -16.89
C LEU A 102 -11.11 -6.15 -16.49
N TYR A 103 -11.27 -4.85 -16.25
CA TYR A 103 -10.19 -4.03 -15.68
C TYR A 103 -9.77 -4.55 -14.31
N SER A 104 -10.74 -4.89 -13.46
CA SER A 104 -10.49 -5.46 -12.14
C SER A 104 -9.70 -6.75 -12.24
N THR A 105 -10.13 -7.67 -13.10
CA THR A 105 -9.45 -8.95 -13.33
C THR A 105 -8.04 -8.74 -13.87
N ASN A 106 -7.84 -7.86 -14.85
CA ASN A 106 -6.53 -7.53 -15.41
C ASN A 106 -5.58 -6.98 -14.34
N TYR A 107 -6.07 -6.04 -13.51
CA TYR A 107 -5.28 -5.49 -12.41
C TYR A 107 -4.97 -6.53 -11.33
N SER A 108 -5.96 -7.31 -10.88
CA SER A 108 -5.77 -8.36 -9.88
C SER A 108 -4.75 -9.41 -10.35
N LEU A 109 -4.86 -9.90 -11.59
CA LEU A 109 -3.91 -10.86 -12.15
C LEU A 109 -2.50 -10.29 -12.20
N GLY A 110 -2.34 -9.07 -12.71
CA GLY A 110 -1.03 -8.43 -12.79
C GLY A 110 -0.42 -8.17 -11.41
N PHE A 111 -1.23 -7.81 -10.42
CA PHE A 111 -0.80 -7.65 -9.04
C PHE A 111 -0.37 -8.96 -8.38
N ILE A 112 -1.05 -10.06 -8.67
CA ILE A 112 -0.67 -11.40 -8.22
C ILE A 112 0.63 -11.83 -8.90
N LEU A 113 0.78 -11.61 -10.20
CA LEU A 113 2.02 -11.92 -10.93
C LEU A 113 3.23 -11.15 -10.39
N ILE A 114 3.05 -9.87 -10.03
CA ILE A 114 4.12 -9.10 -9.38
C ILE A 114 4.54 -9.76 -8.06
N GLN A 115 3.58 -10.16 -7.23
CA GLN A 115 3.86 -10.86 -5.97
C GLN A 115 4.56 -12.21 -6.20
N ASP A 116 4.01 -13.06 -7.07
CA ASP A 116 4.48 -14.43 -7.29
C ASP A 116 5.88 -14.48 -7.93
N THR A 117 6.23 -13.47 -8.73
CA THR A 117 7.58 -13.33 -9.30
C THR A 117 8.60 -12.74 -8.31
N GLY A 118 8.20 -12.36 -7.10
CA GLY A 118 9.05 -11.64 -6.15
C GLY A 118 9.40 -10.22 -6.60
N SER A 119 8.64 -9.69 -7.55
CA SER A 119 8.76 -8.32 -8.03
C SER A 119 8.09 -7.35 -7.06
N THR A 120 8.43 -6.08 -7.16
CA THR A 120 7.96 -5.04 -6.25
C THR A 120 7.03 -4.06 -6.97
N LEU A 121 5.87 -3.80 -6.34
CA LEU A 121 5.03 -2.64 -6.66
C LEU A 121 5.16 -1.60 -5.56
N ALA A 122 5.71 -0.44 -5.90
CA ALA A 122 6.07 0.60 -4.94
C ALA A 122 4.90 1.03 -4.05
N THR A 123 3.70 1.18 -4.60
CA THR A 123 2.55 1.78 -3.91
C THR A 123 1.86 0.89 -2.88
N LYS A 124 2.15 -0.42 -2.83
CA LYS A 124 1.56 -1.33 -1.83
C LYS A 124 2.34 -1.40 -0.53
N GLN A 125 3.64 -1.16 -0.62
CA GLN A 125 4.57 -1.20 0.50
C GLN A 125 4.27 -0.18 1.62
N PRO A 126 3.80 1.06 1.33
CA PRO A 126 3.63 2.10 2.35
C PRO A 126 2.70 1.67 3.48
N ALA A 127 1.60 0.98 3.18
CA ALA A 127 0.68 0.47 4.19
C ALA A 127 1.35 -0.53 5.15
N TYR A 128 2.11 -1.50 4.62
CA TYR A 128 2.83 -2.49 5.44
C TYR A 128 4.00 -1.86 6.21
N THR A 129 4.76 -0.97 5.57
CA THR A 129 5.89 -0.30 6.23
C THR A 129 5.44 0.64 7.34
N ALA A 130 4.28 1.29 7.23
CA ALA A 130 3.72 2.12 8.30
C ALA A 130 3.39 1.28 9.54
N ASN A 131 2.86 0.07 9.33
CA ASN A 131 2.61 -0.89 10.41
C ASN A 131 3.92 -1.33 11.09
N ASN A 132 5.00 -1.54 10.34
CA ASN A 132 6.33 -1.86 10.90
C ASN A 132 6.97 -0.67 11.64
N VAL A 133 6.74 0.56 11.15
CA VAL A 133 7.20 1.77 11.82
C VAL A 133 6.52 1.92 13.19
N ALA A 134 5.24 1.56 13.29
CA ALA A 134 4.53 1.51 14.57
C ALA A 134 4.98 0.30 15.42
N SER A 135 5.12 -0.88 14.79
CA SER A 135 6.04 -1.98 15.12
C SER A 135 7.00 -1.81 16.29
N SER A 136 7.98 -0.94 16.04
CA SER A 136 9.10 -0.65 16.91
C SER A 136 8.74 0.08 18.22
N PHE A 137 7.46 0.40 18.43
CA PHE A 137 6.96 0.94 19.70
C PHE A 137 6.49 -0.20 20.61
N ASP A 138 7.35 -0.60 21.53
CA ASP A 138 6.94 -1.36 22.71
C ASP A 138 6.55 -0.37 23.81
N VAL A 139 5.28 0.01 23.86
CA VAL A 139 4.71 0.86 24.94
C VAL A 139 4.52 0.04 26.24
N GLN A 140 4.83 -1.25 26.24
CA GLN A 140 4.71 -2.12 27.42
C GLN A 140 5.80 -1.88 28.48
N LYS A 141 6.80 -1.03 28.23
CA LYS A 141 7.70 -0.55 29.28
C LYS A 141 7.07 0.68 29.96
N ILE A 142 6.34 0.42 31.04
CA ILE A 142 5.73 1.43 31.91
C ILE A 142 6.78 2.49 32.29
N GLY A 143 6.59 3.74 31.84
CA GLY A 143 7.37 4.91 32.28
C GLY A 143 8.34 5.53 31.27
N GLU A 144 8.58 4.92 30.10
CA GLU A 144 9.46 5.51 29.07
C GLU A 144 8.67 6.32 28.04
N HIS A 145 9.14 7.54 27.73
CA HIS A 145 8.57 8.37 26.66
C HIS A 145 8.75 7.68 25.29
N PRO A 146 7.75 7.76 24.39
CA PRO A 146 7.86 7.21 23.05
C PRO A 146 9.08 7.77 22.28
N ASP A 147 9.88 6.90 21.66
CA ASP A 147 11.06 7.31 20.89
C ASP A 147 10.70 7.89 19.51
N LEU A 148 10.22 9.14 19.55
CA LEU A 148 9.82 9.91 18.37
C LEU A 148 10.99 10.18 17.40
N ARG A 149 12.26 10.10 17.86
CA ARG A 149 13.43 10.32 17.00
C ARG A 149 13.72 9.09 16.16
N ASN A 150 13.74 7.90 16.75
CA ASN A 150 13.88 6.66 15.99
C ASN A 150 12.74 6.46 14.99
N LEU A 151 11.52 6.86 15.38
CA LEU A 151 10.37 6.89 14.48
C LEU A 151 10.62 7.77 13.24
N ALA A 152 11.14 8.99 13.41
CA ALA A 152 11.47 9.87 12.29
C ALA A 152 12.57 9.27 11.38
N ILE A 153 13.55 8.56 11.95
CA ILE A 153 14.58 7.84 11.19
C ILE A 153 13.93 6.73 10.35
N THR A 154 13.05 5.91 10.94
CA THR A 154 12.37 4.83 10.24
C THR A 154 11.51 5.36 9.10
N ILE A 155 10.79 6.49 9.29
CA ILE A 155 10.08 7.16 8.18
C ILE A 155 11.04 7.58 7.07
N GLY A 156 12.23 8.11 7.40
CA GLY A 156 13.26 8.39 6.41
C GLY A 156 13.70 7.15 5.63
N LYS A 157 13.88 6.00 6.31
CA LYS A 157 14.22 4.72 5.68
C LYS A 157 13.10 4.20 4.77
N VAL A 158 11.85 4.35 5.18
CA VAL A 158 10.68 3.99 4.36
C VAL A 158 10.64 4.89 3.13
N SER A 159 10.70 6.22 3.31
CA SER A 159 10.64 7.20 2.22
C SER A 159 11.66 6.93 1.13
N ARG A 160 12.93 6.70 1.48
CA ARG A 160 13.97 6.38 0.47
C ARG A 160 13.71 5.06 -0.24
N THR A 161 13.19 4.06 0.47
CA THR A 161 12.89 2.75 -0.11
C THR A 161 11.73 2.85 -1.09
N GLN A 162 10.71 3.64 -0.74
CA GLN A 162 9.59 3.94 -1.64
C GLN A 162 10.02 4.70 -2.88
N LEU A 163 10.88 5.71 -2.74
CA LEU A 163 11.45 6.42 -3.89
C LEU A 163 12.24 5.51 -4.81
N ALA A 164 13.03 4.57 -4.26
CA ALA A 164 13.73 3.56 -5.05
C ALA A 164 12.77 2.68 -5.84
N SER A 165 11.71 2.19 -5.18
CA SER A 165 10.67 1.38 -5.82
C SER A 165 9.92 2.16 -6.90
N PHE A 166 9.51 3.41 -6.65
CA PHE A 166 8.83 4.26 -7.63
C PHE A 166 9.69 4.49 -8.86
N THR A 167 10.95 4.85 -8.65
CA THR A 167 11.90 5.12 -9.73
C THR A 167 12.15 3.86 -10.55
N GLY A 168 12.35 2.71 -9.89
CA GLY A 168 12.52 1.41 -10.55
C GLY A 168 11.31 1.01 -11.39
N ASN A 169 10.08 1.18 -10.88
CA ASN A 169 8.87 0.95 -11.66
C ASN A 169 8.82 1.91 -12.88
N LEU A 170 8.94 3.23 -12.66
CA LEU A 170 8.73 4.24 -13.71
C LEU A 170 9.74 4.18 -14.85
N ILE A 171 11.02 3.96 -14.56
CA ILE A 171 12.08 3.85 -15.57
C ILE A 171 11.81 2.71 -16.54
N ILE A 172 11.10 1.66 -16.12
CA ILE A 172 10.71 0.56 -17.02
C ILE A 172 9.35 0.82 -17.65
N VAL A 173 8.36 1.22 -16.84
CA VAL A 173 6.97 1.30 -17.28
C VAL A 173 6.82 2.23 -18.48
N PHE A 174 7.41 3.43 -18.44
CA PHE A 174 7.26 4.37 -19.53
C PHE A 174 7.85 3.85 -20.85
N PRO A 175 9.17 3.55 -20.95
CA PRO A 175 9.77 3.13 -22.22
C PRO A 175 9.25 1.78 -22.71
N LEU A 176 9.02 0.82 -21.82
CA LEU A 176 8.53 -0.49 -22.25
C LEU A 176 7.09 -0.40 -22.77
N THR A 177 6.22 0.36 -22.11
CA THR A 177 4.84 0.55 -22.62
C THR A 177 4.85 1.27 -23.96
N TYR A 178 5.73 2.26 -24.13
CA TYR A 178 5.93 2.92 -25.42
C TYR A 178 6.36 1.92 -26.51
N ILE A 179 7.37 1.09 -26.24
CA ILE A 179 7.84 0.05 -27.17
C ILE A 179 6.71 -0.92 -27.50
N LEU A 180 5.94 -1.37 -26.50
CA LEU A 180 4.81 -2.27 -26.73
C LEU A 180 3.70 -1.61 -27.57
N ALA A 181 3.42 -0.32 -27.37
CA ALA A 181 2.47 0.43 -28.18
C ALA A 181 2.95 0.57 -29.63
N TRP A 182 4.24 0.81 -29.83
CA TRP A 182 4.87 0.84 -31.15
C TRP A 182 4.85 -0.54 -31.83
N LEU A 183 5.22 -1.61 -31.12
CA LEU A 183 5.17 -2.98 -31.64
C LEU A 183 3.74 -3.37 -32.04
N PHE A 184 2.74 -2.99 -31.23
CA PHE A 184 1.34 -3.21 -31.54
C PHE A 184 0.93 -2.50 -32.84
N PHE A 185 1.34 -1.24 -33.02
CA PHE A 185 1.10 -0.49 -34.26
C PHE A 185 1.82 -1.12 -35.46
N ALA A 186 3.10 -1.50 -35.29
CA ALA A 186 3.87 -2.14 -36.36
C ALA A 186 3.26 -3.48 -36.82
N ALA A 187 2.65 -4.23 -35.90
CA ALA A 187 2.02 -5.52 -36.21
C ALA A 187 0.59 -5.40 -36.79
N THR A 188 -0.18 -4.41 -36.36
CA THR A 188 -1.63 -4.32 -36.68
C THR A 188 -1.99 -3.16 -37.61
N GLY A 189 -1.10 -2.18 -37.79
CA GLY A 189 -1.40 -0.91 -38.45
C GLY A 189 -2.31 0.03 -37.65
N VAL A 190 -2.76 -0.36 -36.45
CA VAL A 190 -3.72 0.38 -35.64
C VAL A 190 -3.07 0.87 -34.34
N LYS A 191 -3.19 2.17 -34.05
CA LYS A 191 -2.71 2.73 -32.78
C LYS A 191 -3.61 2.31 -31.61
N ILE A 192 -3.01 2.07 -30.44
CA ILE A 192 -3.78 1.78 -29.22
C ILE A 192 -4.69 2.95 -28.84
N ALA A 193 -4.19 4.18 -28.94
CA ALA A 193 -5.01 5.40 -28.85
C ALA A 193 -4.51 6.40 -29.90
N SER A 194 -5.41 7.22 -30.43
CA SER A 194 -5.09 8.27 -31.41
C SER A 194 -6.06 9.45 -31.26
N GLY A 195 -5.64 10.64 -31.70
CA GLY A 195 -6.45 11.86 -31.64
C GLY A 195 -6.91 12.18 -30.22
N ASP A 196 -8.19 12.51 -30.06
CA ASP A 196 -8.78 12.92 -28.77
C ASP A 196 -8.61 11.86 -27.67
N ALA A 197 -8.66 10.58 -28.00
CA ALA A 197 -8.44 9.51 -27.02
C ALA A 197 -7.00 9.51 -26.49
N ALA A 198 -6.01 9.75 -27.35
CA ALA A 198 -4.61 9.82 -26.96
C ALA A 198 -4.32 11.10 -26.15
N HIS A 199 -4.87 12.23 -26.57
CA HIS A 199 -4.78 13.49 -25.84
C HIS A 199 -5.41 13.37 -24.45
N LYS A 200 -6.61 12.77 -24.35
CA LYS A 200 -7.29 12.53 -23.08
C LYS A 200 -6.45 11.70 -22.11
N LEU A 201 -5.76 10.66 -22.58
CA LEU A 201 -4.85 9.87 -21.72
C LEU A 201 -3.74 10.72 -21.08
N LEU A 202 -3.32 11.81 -21.71
CA LEU A 202 -2.32 12.75 -21.21
C LEU A 202 -2.95 13.79 -20.29
N THR A 203 -4.03 14.45 -20.75
CA THR A 203 -4.76 15.46 -19.97
C THR A 203 -5.26 14.90 -18.63
N ASP A 204 -5.71 13.64 -18.61
CA ASP A 204 -6.15 12.93 -17.41
C ASP A 204 -5.08 12.79 -16.32
N GLN A 205 -3.79 12.99 -16.65
CA GLN A 205 -2.70 12.96 -15.68
C GLN A 205 -2.30 14.36 -15.21
N GLN A 206 -2.78 15.41 -15.87
CA GLN A 206 -2.38 16.79 -15.58
C GLN A 206 -3.19 17.34 -14.40
N PRO A 207 -2.54 17.97 -13.41
CA PRO A 207 -3.21 18.39 -12.18
C PRO A 207 -4.10 19.64 -12.34
N LEU A 208 -3.81 20.50 -13.32
CA LEU A 208 -4.57 21.73 -13.57
C LEU A 208 -5.75 21.50 -14.51
N HIS A 209 -5.63 20.55 -15.44
CA HIS A 209 -6.66 20.27 -16.45
C HIS A 209 -7.53 19.06 -16.09
N SER A 210 -7.22 18.34 -15.00
CA SER A 210 -8.01 17.23 -14.49
C SER A 210 -7.92 17.16 -12.97
N PHE A 211 -8.84 16.44 -12.35
CA PHE A 211 -8.79 16.15 -10.91
C PHE A 211 -7.76 15.06 -10.56
N ALA A 212 -6.65 14.96 -11.30
CA ALA A 212 -5.67 13.89 -11.20
C ALA A 212 -5.15 13.66 -9.77
N TRP A 213 -4.85 14.75 -9.05
CA TRP A 213 -4.34 14.68 -7.68
C TRP A 213 -5.43 14.28 -6.66
N LEU A 214 -6.68 14.69 -6.88
CA LEU A 214 -7.80 14.21 -6.07
C LEU A 214 -8.03 12.70 -6.28
N TYR A 215 -8.00 12.25 -7.54
CA TYR A 215 -8.12 10.83 -7.89
C TYR A 215 -6.92 10.00 -7.40
N ALA A 216 -5.75 10.63 -7.26
CA ALA A 216 -4.59 10.03 -6.61
C ALA A 216 -4.82 9.84 -5.09
N CYS A 217 -5.59 10.72 -4.43
CA CYS A 217 -5.99 10.52 -3.03
C CYS A 217 -6.89 9.30 -2.88
N PHE A 218 -7.90 9.12 -3.74
CA PHE A 218 -8.76 7.92 -3.71
C PHE A 218 -7.97 6.65 -3.94
N THR A 219 -6.99 6.69 -4.85
CA THR A 219 -6.07 5.57 -5.08
C THR A 219 -5.22 5.29 -3.84
N GLY A 220 -4.70 6.31 -3.17
CA GLY A 220 -3.99 6.18 -1.88
C GLY A 220 -4.85 5.55 -0.79
N PHE A 221 -6.12 5.94 -0.70
CA PHE A 221 -7.09 5.32 0.21
C PHE A 221 -7.33 3.85 -0.11
N PHE A 222 -7.50 3.48 -1.39
CA PHE A 222 -7.67 2.08 -1.79
C PHE A 222 -6.44 1.21 -1.55
N LEU A 223 -5.24 1.77 -1.73
CA LEU A 223 -3.99 1.10 -1.36
C LEU A 223 -3.98 0.80 0.15
N PHE A 224 -4.33 1.78 0.97
CA PHE A 224 -4.48 1.59 2.42
C PHE A 224 -5.54 0.54 2.77
N ALA A 225 -6.75 0.67 2.23
CA ALA A 225 -7.86 -0.25 2.51
C ALA A 225 -7.53 -1.70 2.11
N SER A 226 -6.89 -1.89 0.95
CA SER A 226 -6.43 -3.21 0.52
C SER A 226 -5.36 -3.82 1.46
N GLY A 227 -4.49 -3.00 2.03
CA GLY A 227 -3.51 -3.42 3.03
C GLY A 227 -4.16 -3.88 4.35
N ILE A 228 -5.22 -3.18 4.79
CA ILE A 228 -6.01 -3.59 5.96
C ILE A 228 -6.71 -4.93 5.70
N ILE A 229 -7.33 -5.10 4.53
CA ILE A 229 -7.96 -6.37 4.13
C ILE A 229 -6.92 -7.50 4.12
N ALA A 230 -5.74 -7.26 3.56
CA ALA A 230 -4.67 -8.24 3.53
C ALA A 230 -4.24 -8.68 4.93
N GLY A 231 -3.99 -7.71 5.83
CA GLY A 231 -3.61 -8.00 7.21
C GLY A 231 -4.72 -8.68 8.01
N TYR A 232 -5.99 -8.35 7.75
CA TYR A 232 -7.14 -9.03 8.35
C TYR A 232 -7.20 -10.51 7.92
N VAL A 233 -7.04 -10.78 6.62
CA VAL A 233 -7.06 -12.15 6.09
C VAL A 233 -5.85 -12.95 6.58
N GLU A 234 -4.67 -12.32 6.65
CA GLU A 234 -3.46 -12.94 7.22
C GLU A 234 -3.69 -13.35 8.68
N ASN A 235 -4.25 -12.44 9.49
CA ASN A 235 -4.63 -12.75 10.87
C ASN A 235 -5.68 -13.87 10.95
N TYR A 236 -6.67 -13.88 10.06
CA TYR A 236 -7.69 -14.93 9.99
C TYR A 236 -7.09 -16.32 9.66
N VAL A 237 -6.09 -16.37 8.77
CA VAL A 237 -5.37 -17.61 8.42
C VAL A 237 -4.60 -18.16 9.61
N VAL A 238 -3.86 -17.30 10.32
CA VAL A 238 -3.04 -17.66 11.47
C VAL A 238 -3.92 -18.05 12.66
N TYR A 239 -4.83 -17.17 13.08
CA TYR A 239 -5.72 -17.40 14.23
C TYR A 239 -6.68 -18.58 13.99
N GLY A 240 -7.24 -18.68 12.78
CA GLY A 240 -8.14 -19.76 12.39
C GLY A 240 -7.44 -21.10 12.15
N LYS A 241 -6.11 -21.17 12.29
CA LYS A 241 -5.27 -22.35 12.03
C LYS A 241 -5.61 -23.02 10.70
N ILE A 242 -5.83 -22.22 9.66
CA ILE A 242 -6.36 -22.70 8.38
C ILE A 242 -5.43 -23.75 7.77
N ALA A 243 -4.11 -23.55 7.88
CA ALA A 243 -3.11 -24.50 7.41
C ALA A 243 -3.27 -25.89 8.06
N GLU A 244 -3.47 -25.96 9.39
CA GLU A 244 -3.69 -27.21 10.12
C GLU A 244 -5.02 -27.88 9.72
N ARG A 245 -6.09 -27.08 9.58
CA ARG A 245 -7.40 -27.59 9.12
C ARG A 245 -7.32 -28.17 7.71
N MET A 246 -6.62 -27.50 6.80
CA MET A 246 -6.35 -28.00 5.44
C MET A 246 -5.55 -29.29 5.43
N ARG A 247 -4.55 -29.43 6.33
CA ARG A 247 -3.78 -30.68 6.49
C ARG A 247 -4.68 -31.86 6.91
N ASN A 248 -5.71 -31.61 7.72
CA ASN A 248 -6.57 -32.65 8.28
C ASN A 248 -7.82 -32.99 7.45
N LEU A 249 -8.19 -32.17 6.46
CA LEU A 249 -9.34 -32.39 5.58
C LEU A 249 -9.21 -33.67 4.73
N SER A 250 -10.12 -34.64 4.95
CA SER A 250 -10.10 -35.96 4.27
C SER A 250 -10.22 -35.85 2.75
N SER A 251 -11.10 -34.98 2.24
CA SER A 251 -11.25 -34.70 0.80
C SER A 251 -9.99 -34.11 0.18
N PHE A 252 -9.24 -33.28 0.92
CA PHE A 252 -8.00 -32.70 0.45
C PHE A 252 -6.87 -33.73 0.38
N LYS A 253 -6.80 -34.64 1.38
CA LYS A 253 -5.90 -35.80 1.37
C LYS A 253 -6.16 -36.74 0.18
N LYS A 254 -7.42 -36.95 -0.20
CA LYS A 254 -7.81 -37.82 -1.32
C LYS A 254 -7.54 -37.20 -2.70
N ARG A 255 -7.66 -35.87 -2.85
CA ARG A 255 -7.58 -35.19 -4.15
C ARG A 255 -6.17 -34.81 -4.61
N PHE A 256 -5.21 -34.65 -3.68
CA PHE A 256 -3.86 -34.17 -3.99
C PHE A 256 -2.76 -35.07 -3.42
N ASN A 257 -1.68 -35.26 -4.17
CA ASN A 257 -0.49 -35.93 -3.65
C ASN A 257 0.20 -35.10 -2.55
N GLU A 258 1.05 -35.73 -1.74
CA GLU A 258 1.66 -35.11 -0.56
C GLU A 258 2.45 -33.84 -0.90
N LYS A 259 3.25 -33.88 -1.98
CA LYS A 259 4.02 -32.73 -2.45
C LYS A 259 3.15 -31.54 -2.84
N ARG A 260 2.05 -31.76 -3.58
CA ARG A 260 1.09 -30.70 -3.95
C ARG A 260 0.35 -30.17 -2.73
N ARG A 261 -0.04 -31.04 -1.80
CA ARG A 261 -0.67 -30.63 -0.52
C ARG A 261 0.23 -29.69 0.25
N TYR A 262 1.49 -30.08 0.46
CA TYR A 262 2.47 -29.23 1.14
C TYR A 262 2.60 -27.86 0.45
N LYS A 263 2.77 -27.84 -0.88
CA LYS A 263 2.90 -26.59 -1.64
C LYS A 263 1.67 -25.68 -1.52
N ILE A 264 0.46 -26.24 -1.63
CA ILE A 264 -0.79 -25.48 -1.52
C ILE A 264 -0.95 -24.92 -0.10
N ILE A 265 -0.77 -25.77 0.92
CA ILE A 265 -0.92 -25.35 2.32
C ILE A 265 0.11 -24.26 2.65
N HIS A 266 1.36 -24.45 2.27
CA HIS A 266 2.42 -23.47 2.48
C HIS A 266 2.15 -22.15 1.74
N TYR A 267 1.59 -22.22 0.52
CA TYR A 267 1.19 -21.02 -0.21
C TYR A 267 0.05 -20.28 0.49
N VAL A 268 -1.01 -20.99 0.92
CA VAL A 268 -2.14 -20.38 1.65
C VAL A 268 -1.67 -19.76 2.97
N GLU A 269 -0.86 -20.48 3.73
CA GLU A 269 -0.34 -20.04 5.02
C GLU A 269 0.47 -18.73 4.91
N ASN A 270 1.26 -18.56 3.85
CA ASN A 270 2.18 -17.43 3.71
C ASN A 270 1.72 -16.33 2.73
N ASN A 271 0.77 -16.59 1.84
CA ASN A 271 0.42 -15.67 0.74
C ASN A 271 -1.06 -15.32 0.65
N PHE A 272 -1.96 -15.99 1.38
CA PHE A 272 -3.40 -15.80 1.21
C PHE A 272 -3.86 -14.38 1.57
N GLY A 273 -3.29 -13.77 2.61
CA GLY A 273 -3.56 -12.36 2.95
C GLY A 273 -3.19 -11.41 1.80
N SER A 274 -1.96 -11.54 1.29
CA SER A 274 -1.48 -10.72 0.17
C SER A 274 -2.27 -10.98 -1.13
N LEU A 275 -2.66 -12.22 -1.39
CA LEU A 275 -3.52 -12.60 -2.52
C LEU A 275 -4.86 -11.88 -2.47
N VAL A 276 -5.57 -11.95 -1.33
CA VAL A 276 -6.86 -11.27 -1.17
C VAL A 276 -6.68 -9.76 -1.26
N GLY A 277 -5.66 -9.18 -0.62
CA GLY A 277 -5.34 -7.76 -0.75
C GLY A 277 -5.11 -7.31 -2.19
N ASN A 278 -4.38 -8.11 -2.98
CA ASN A 278 -4.12 -7.83 -4.39
C ASN A 278 -5.39 -7.93 -5.25
N ILE A 279 -6.25 -8.91 -4.97
CA ILE A 279 -7.55 -9.03 -5.63
C ILE A 279 -8.42 -7.82 -5.28
N SER A 280 -8.56 -7.49 -3.99
CA SER A 280 -9.35 -6.34 -3.53
C SER A 280 -8.86 -5.03 -4.15
N LEU A 281 -7.55 -4.78 -4.18
CA LEU A 281 -7.00 -3.60 -4.83
C LEU A 281 -7.34 -3.57 -6.33
N GLY A 282 -7.17 -4.70 -7.04
CA GLY A 282 -7.51 -4.78 -8.46
C GLY A 282 -8.97 -4.41 -8.71
N PHE A 283 -9.89 -4.91 -7.88
CA PHE A 283 -11.32 -4.57 -7.95
C PHE A 283 -11.61 -3.11 -7.59
N PHE A 284 -10.98 -2.54 -6.56
CA PHE A 284 -11.14 -1.13 -6.24
C PHE A 284 -10.71 -0.23 -7.40
N LEU A 285 -9.58 -0.54 -8.04
CA LEU A 285 -9.06 0.24 -9.15
C LEU A 285 -9.86 0.02 -10.45
N GLY A 286 -10.32 -1.21 -10.72
CA GLY A 286 -11.05 -1.54 -11.95
C GLY A 286 -12.50 -1.06 -11.94
N MET A 287 -13.19 -1.16 -10.80
CA MET A 287 -14.59 -0.76 -10.65
C MET A 287 -14.79 0.73 -10.39
N ALA A 288 -13.74 1.48 -10.06
CA ALA A 288 -13.88 2.90 -9.70
C ALA A 288 -14.56 3.73 -10.80
N GLY A 289 -14.12 3.59 -12.06
CA GLY A 289 -14.74 4.30 -13.19
C GLY A 289 -16.20 3.92 -13.38
N PHE A 290 -16.56 2.64 -13.22
CA PHE A 290 -17.95 2.18 -13.27
C PHE A 290 -18.78 2.88 -12.18
N ILE A 291 -18.33 2.85 -10.92
CA ILE A 291 -19.01 3.51 -9.80
C ILE A 291 -19.19 5.01 -10.08
N GLY A 292 -18.15 5.70 -10.55
CA GLY A 292 -18.25 7.12 -10.91
C GLY A 292 -19.32 7.39 -11.96
N THR A 293 -19.31 6.63 -13.06
CA THR A 293 -20.30 6.78 -14.13
C THR A 293 -21.72 6.43 -13.71
N THR A 294 -21.92 5.38 -12.90
CA THR A 294 -23.25 4.93 -12.47
C THR A 294 -23.90 5.92 -11.51
N PHE A 295 -23.12 6.50 -10.59
CA PHE A 295 -23.64 7.46 -9.62
C PHE A 295 -23.55 8.92 -10.07
N GLY A 296 -23.02 9.18 -11.28
CA GLY A 296 -22.80 10.54 -11.79
C GLY A 296 -21.80 11.36 -10.98
N LEU A 297 -20.93 10.68 -10.22
CA LEU A 297 -19.94 11.32 -9.37
C LEU A 297 -18.63 11.50 -10.16
N PRO A 298 -17.89 12.62 -9.98
CA PRO A 298 -16.54 12.77 -10.51
C PRO A 298 -15.59 11.87 -9.71
N PHE A 299 -15.68 10.56 -9.92
CA PHE A 299 -14.97 9.54 -9.17
C PHE A 299 -14.17 8.66 -10.14
N ASP A 300 -12.86 8.79 -10.08
CA ASP A 300 -11.91 8.00 -10.88
C ASP A 300 -10.63 7.81 -10.05
N ILE A 301 -9.70 7.02 -10.57
CA ILE A 301 -8.45 6.65 -9.91
C ILE A 301 -7.24 7.07 -10.75
N ARG A 302 -6.18 7.52 -10.07
CA ARG A 302 -4.89 7.81 -10.68
C ARG A 302 -3.80 7.15 -9.85
N HIS A 303 -3.16 6.17 -10.46
CA HIS A 303 -2.09 5.39 -9.86
C HIS A 303 -0.81 5.62 -10.65
N ILE A 304 0.28 5.99 -9.98
CA ILE A 304 1.54 6.42 -10.61
C ILE A 304 1.99 5.56 -11.80
N THR A 305 2.00 4.24 -11.65
CA THR A 305 2.45 3.33 -12.70
C THR A 305 1.44 3.15 -13.84
N ILE A 306 0.13 3.19 -13.55
CA ILE A 306 -0.91 3.11 -14.58
C ILE A 306 -0.97 4.42 -15.36
N SER A 307 -0.84 5.55 -14.65
CA SER A 307 -0.72 6.87 -15.24
C SER A 307 0.51 6.97 -16.14
N ALA A 308 1.67 6.47 -15.70
CA ALA A 308 2.87 6.44 -16.55
C ALA A 308 2.70 5.58 -17.82
N ALA A 309 2.04 4.42 -17.72
CA ALA A 309 1.72 3.58 -18.88
C ALA A 309 0.75 4.31 -19.85
N ASN A 310 -0.30 4.94 -19.33
CA ASN A 310 -1.23 5.73 -20.13
C ASN A 310 -0.54 6.93 -20.78
N THR A 311 0.38 7.59 -20.09
CA THR A 311 1.19 8.67 -20.66
C THR A 311 2.04 8.17 -21.82
N ALA A 312 2.69 7.01 -21.70
CA ALA A 312 3.47 6.43 -22.79
C ALA A 312 2.62 6.12 -24.02
N ILE A 313 1.42 5.55 -23.82
CA ILE A 313 0.45 5.24 -24.90
C ILE A 313 -0.07 6.54 -25.54
N GLY A 314 -0.46 7.53 -24.73
CA GLY A 314 -0.96 8.81 -25.21
C GLY A 314 0.11 9.58 -26.01
N TYR A 315 1.35 9.60 -25.51
CA TYR A 315 2.47 10.26 -26.17
C TYR A 315 2.78 9.65 -27.55
N PHE A 316 2.79 8.32 -27.64
CA PHE A 316 2.91 7.62 -28.92
C PHE A 316 1.70 7.87 -29.84
N GLY A 317 0.49 7.88 -29.27
CA GLY A 317 -0.76 8.11 -30.01
C GLY A 317 -0.85 9.48 -30.67
N MET A 318 -0.21 10.48 -30.07
CA MET A 318 -0.12 11.87 -30.53
C MET A 318 1.01 12.13 -31.54
N ASP A 319 1.66 11.08 -32.06
CA ASP A 319 2.79 11.20 -33.02
C ASP A 319 3.92 12.10 -32.49
N HIS A 320 4.13 12.11 -31.17
CA HIS A 320 5.16 12.93 -30.52
C HIS A 320 4.95 14.45 -30.67
N LYS A 321 3.81 14.88 -31.22
CA LYS A 321 3.45 16.28 -31.45
C LYS A 321 2.72 16.84 -30.24
N LEU A 322 3.41 16.93 -29.10
CA LEU A 322 2.91 17.66 -27.93
C LEU A 322 3.66 18.98 -27.73
N PRO A 323 2.95 20.06 -27.37
CA PRO A 323 3.60 21.26 -26.86
C PRO A 323 4.45 20.93 -25.61
N ASP A 324 5.65 21.49 -25.51
CA ASP A 324 6.56 21.26 -24.37
C ASP A 324 5.90 21.53 -23.01
N LYS A 325 5.02 22.53 -22.94
CA LYS A 325 4.25 22.87 -21.74
C LYS A 325 3.37 21.71 -21.28
N GLU A 326 2.71 21.04 -22.22
CA GLU A 326 1.79 19.94 -21.93
C GLU A 326 2.55 18.69 -21.46
N LEU A 327 3.71 18.42 -22.06
CA LEU A 327 4.62 17.37 -21.61
C LEU A 327 5.05 17.61 -20.15
N TRP A 328 5.47 18.83 -19.81
CA TRP A 328 5.85 19.18 -18.43
C TRP A 328 4.69 19.06 -17.44
N TYR A 329 3.49 19.52 -17.79
CA TYR A 329 2.31 19.34 -16.93
C TYR A 329 2.00 17.86 -16.69
N THR A 330 2.18 17.02 -17.70
CA THR A 330 1.94 15.58 -17.60
C THR A 330 2.99 14.91 -16.72
N ILE A 331 4.28 15.25 -16.88
CA ILE A 331 5.37 14.73 -16.02
C ILE A 331 5.17 15.13 -14.56
N ILE A 332 4.92 16.42 -14.29
CA ILE A 332 4.66 16.93 -12.93
C ILE A 332 3.41 16.25 -12.36
N GLY A 333 2.38 16.05 -13.18
CA GLY A 333 1.17 15.34 -12.85
C GLY A 333 1.43 13.91 -12.38
N VAL A 334 2.12 13.09 -13.20
CA VAL A 334 2.47 11.70 -12.87
C VAL A 334 3.33 11.61 -11.60
N MET A 335 4.33 12.48 -11.46
CA MET A 335 5.16 12.52 -10.25
C MET A 335 4.35 12.90 -9.00
N GLY A 336 3.45 13.88 -9.12
CA GLY A 336 2.54 14.30 -8.05
C GLY A 336 1.55 13.20 -7.68
N ILE A 337 1.00 12.46 -8.65
CA ILE A 337 0.16 11.28 -8.40
C ILE A 337 0.91 10.27 -7.53
N GLY A 338 2.17 9.96 -7.85
CA GLY A 338 3.01 9.07 -7.06
C GLY A 338 3.21 9.52 -5.62
N PHE A 339 3.56 10.79 -5.46
CA PHE A 339 3.72 11.38 -4.13
C PHE A 339 2.43 11.30 -3.30
N ILE A 340 1.29 11.64 -3.89
CA ILE A 340 -0.01 11.62 -3.21
C ILE A 340 -0.46 10.19 -2.90
N ASN A 341 -0.30 9.24 -3.83
CA ASN A 341 -0.59 7.82 -3.59
C ASN A 341 0.17 7.34 -2.34
N PHE A 342 1.47 7.65 -2.27
CA PHE A 342 2.32 7.34 -1.12
C PHE A 342 1.83 8.03 0.16
N ALA A 343 1.71 9.37 0.13
CA ALA A 343 1.44 10.18 1.31
C ALA A 343 0.10 9.80 1.96
N VAL A 344 -0.95 9.62 1.16
CA VAL A 344 -2.28 9.25 1.65
C VAL A 344 -2.28 7.81 2.18
N SER A 345 -1.74 6.85 1.43
CA SER A 345 -1.72 5.45 1.86
C SER A 345 -0.89 5.24 3.14
N PHE A 346 0.33 5.79 3.15
CA PHE A 346 1.23 5.75 4.30
C PHE A 346 0.63 6.50 5.49
N GLY A 347 0.10 7.71 5.28
CA GLY A 347 -0.44 8.55 6.33
C GLY A 347 -1.62 7.90 7.05
N LEU A 348 -2.57 7.32 6.30
CA LEU A 348 -3.70 6.60 6.87
C LEU A 348 -3.25 5.35 7.64
N ALA A 349 -2.36 4.53 7.04
CA ALA A 349 -1.82 3.34 7.70
C ALA A 349 -1.08 3.70 8.99
N PHE A 350 -0.26 4.76 8.94
CA PHE A 350 0.49 5.24 10.09
C PHE A 350 -0.43 5.72 11.22
N ILE A 351 -1.47 6.51 10.89
CA ILE A 351 -2.45 6.97 11.89
C ILE A 351 -3.14 5.78 12.57
N VAL A 352 -3.59 4.78 11.79
CA VAL A 352 -4.22 3.57 12.35
C VAL A 352 -3.26 2.79 13.23
N ALA A 353 -2.01 2.61 12.78
CA ALA A 353 -1.02 1.84 13.50
C ALA A 353 -0.61 2.52 14.82
N VAL A 354 -0.37 3.85 14.79
CA VAL A 354 -0.06 4.66 15.99
C VAL A 354 -1.23 4.63 16.97
N LYS A 355 -2.47 4.80 16.48
CA LYS A 355 -3.68 4.73 17.31
C LYS A 355 -3.86 3.35 17.96
N SER A 356 -3.55 2.27 17.24
CA SER A 356 -3.65 0.90 17.77
C SER A 356 -2.69 0.62 18.92
N ARG A 357 -1.62 1.42 19.07
CA ARG A 357 -0.59 1.27 20.13
C ARG A 357 -0.77 2.22 21.31
N GLY A 358 -1.88 2.96 21.36
CA GLY A 358 -2.18 3.86 22.48
C GLY A 358 -1.36 5.15 22.51
N ILE A 359 -0.61 5.48 21.45
CA ILE A 359 0.11 6.76 21.35
C ILE A 359 -0.92 7.90 21.31
N HIS A 360 -0.83 8.80 22.28
CA HIS A 360 -1.82 9.87 22.46
C HIS A 360 -1.69 10.97 21.39
N LEU A 361 -2.83 11.53 20.97
CA LEU A 361 -2.93 12.63 19.99
C LEU A 361 -2.06 13.86 20.33
N LYS A 362 -1.75 14.08 21.62
CA LYS A 362 -0.92 15.19 22.09
C LYS A 362 0.54 15.13 21.60
N GLU A 363 1.04 13.96 21.23
CA GLU A 363 2.45 13.75 20.81
C GLU A 363 2.65 13.96 19.29
N TYR A 364 1.57 14.05 18.51
CA TYR A 364 1.61 14.20 17.06
C TYR A 364 2.28 15.50 16.58
N PRO A 365 1.98 16.69 17.15
CA PRO A 365 2.63 17.93 16.72
C PRO A 365 4.14 17.93 17.00
N GLN A 366 4.54 17.39 18.15
CA GLN A 366 5.95 17.26 18.52
C GLN A 366 6.69 16.34 17.54
N PHE A 367 6.08 15.20 17.21
CA PHE A 367 6.61 14.27 16.22
C PHE A 367 6.76 14.90 14.84
N MET A 368 5.72 15.57 14.34
CA MET A 368 5.76 16.26 13.04
C MET A 368 6.85 17.35 13.01
N GLY A 369 7.05 18.07 14.11
CA GLY A 369 8.13 19.04 14.25
C GLY A 369 9.53 18.39 14.24
N ILE A 370 9.69 17.18 14.78
CA ILE A 370 10.95 16.41 14.67
C ILE A 370 11.18 15.95 13.24
N LEU A 371 10.16 15.37 12.60
CA LEU A 371 10.24 14.88 11.22
C LEU A 371 10.57 16.00 10.24
N TRP A 372 9.92 17.16 10.37
CA TRP A 372 10.18 18.33 9.52
C TRP A 372 11.60 18.87 9.68
N ARG A 373 12.11 18.97 10.93
CA ARG A 373 13.50 19.37 11.18
C ARG A 373 14.49 18.36 10.60
N TYR A 374 14.20 17.07 10.72
CA TYR A 374 15.03 16.01 10.14
C TYR A 374 15.08 16.10 8.61
N PHE A 375 13.92 16.24 7.95
CA PHE A 375 13.81 16.42 6.51
C PHE A 375 14.56 17.66 6.01
N LYS A 376 14.37 18.81 6.66
CA LYS A 376 15.02 20.07 6.26
C LYS A 376 16.54 20.02 6.43
N ARG A 377 17.04 19.43 7.52
CA ARG A 377 18.49 19.37 7.82
C ARG A 377 19.20 18.30 6.99
N TYR A 378 18.52 17.19 6.69
CA TYR A 378 19.14 16.03 6.03
C TYR A 378 18.26 15.43 4.92
N PRO A 379 17.92 16.20 3.87
CA PRO A 379 17.03 15.74 2.79
C PRO A 379 17.59 14.52 2.04
N LYS A 380 18.92 14.37 1.99
CA LYS A 380 19.58 13.24 1.31
C LYS A 380 19.24 11.89 1.97
N ASP A 381 18.92 11.85 3.26
CA ASP A 381 18.61 10.59 3.96
C ASP A 381 17.25 9.99 3.54
N PHE A 382 16.36 10.85 3.04
CA PHE A 382 15.04 10.48 2.54
C PHE A 382 15.08 10.01 1.08
N ILE A 383 16.19 10.22 0.35
CA ILE A 383 16.25 10.01 -1.10
C ILE A 383 17.37 9.04 -1.49
N LYS A 384 18.57 9.20 -0.93
CA LYS A 384 19.76 8.46 -1.39
C LYS A 384 19.86 7.08 -0.74
N ALA A 385 20.58 6.19 -1.43
CA ALA A 385 20.93 4.87 -0.91
C ALA A 385 21.59 4.96 0.48
N PRO A 386 21.38 3.97 1.37
CA PRO A 386 21.72 4.10 2.78
C PRO A 386 23.17 4.53 3.05
N ALA A 387 23.32 5.52 3.94
CA ALA A 387 24.52 5.77 4.71
C ALA A 387 24.16 5.50 6.19
N LEU A 388 25.02 4.80 6.94
CA LEU A 388 24.79 4.48 8.34
C LEU A 388 24.63 5.78 9.15
N ARG A 389 23.52 5.92 9.88
CA ARG A 389 23.28 7.05 10.77
C ARG A 389 22.54 6.60 12.03
N LYS A 390 23.07 6.98 13.20
CA LYS A 390 22.50 6.66 14.52
C LYS A 390 21.64 7.80 15.05
N ALA A 391 20.71 7.51 15.95
CA ALA A 391 19.82 8.49 16.57
C ALA A 391 20.57 9.64 17.27
N GLU A 392 21.76 9.35 17.81
CA GLU A 392 22.69 10.30 18.43
C GLU A 392 23.11 11.45 17.49
N HIS A 393 23.04 11.26 16.17
CA HIS A 393 23.41 12.27 15.18
C HIS A 393 22.30 13.30 14.90
N LEU A 394 21.07 13.01 15.35
CA LEU A 394 19.97 13.97 15.36
C LEU A 394 20.09 14.76 16.66
N ARG A 395 20.91 15.82 16.69
CA ARG A 395 20.89 16.82 17.77
C ARG A 395 19.85 17.88 17.49
#